data_AF-A0AA38UUB2-F1
#
_entry.id   AF-A0AA38UUB2-F1
#
_cell.length_a   1.000
_cell.length_b   1.000
_cell.length_c   1.000
_cell.angle_alpha   90.00
_cell.angle_beta   90.00
_cell.angle_gamma   90.00
#
_symmetry.space_group_name_H-M   'P 1'
#
loop_
_entity.id
_entity.type
_entity.pdbx_description
1 polymer ?
#
loop_
_entity_poly.entity_id
_entity_poly.type
_entity_poly.pdbx_seq_one_letter_code
_entity_poly.pdbx_strand_id
1 'polypeptide(L)'
;MGLTNNPELRERILDSSSSDSISLHRLSSRRSTYSFNSTSNSNKPPADSSETTRIVSLTCLAVSVLIGILCIASGIYISTANRDIYNVVLPPNWPGGPPTYNVVPGMVAIFPDASHHLVPPELVRLAFTIVYTFCEESIGLVHSVTQKSMLATHSTQSLRGSTLRRRRALQFNTNLRFITAPKNDDIGIFHPNGTLCNIIMAFFHILGYSSLSLSKLTFTAKICSDSVPHQCPNEGWDSFCISAIPILILGTAIIVQACIALAGIRYTRIITWSSSPFESLAAIIREGAVSRVPGRCMCSVLDIKGSTTEKQPKKPSPIQPSAWKAHRGIRRVIRALWVSVIVCGAWGGIIVAAWHSDTQSVSNLDTPGLESWAFIPSNNSNAFVFGPSFTGSPLSPASWAICYAVLVLAQGALALALHCSEMIVNVLRDEHVWRQAVSKKGTKPANPILAFFNFWPNNVLRLAKYFLNWVFGFCLTLQGTIAYFGDPVHPQDVGSDTQSSLQVVMRSVQAWYLMLFLACFCTFVTVMALNHPRGPQPSAYGHIQTLANLIDDWTPDMTMWWGHKEGGPVENGNGDESRDRIIHHAGTSGSPLPPVDLDYTYS
;
A
#
# COMPACT_ATOMS: atom_id res chain seq x y z
N MET A 1 -60.78 -29.65 1.72
CA MET A 1 -60.28 -28.34 1.27
C MET A 1 -59.68 -27.67 2.50
N GLY A 2 -58.39 -27.40 2.66
CA GLY A 2 -57.18 -27.54 1.87
C GLY A 2 -56.06 -26.95 2.74
N LEU A 3 -54.86 -27.52 2.60
CA LEU A 3 -53.56 -27.06 3.10
C LEU A 3 -53.25 -27.29 4.60
N THR A 4 -52.52 -28.39 4.78
CA THR A 4 -51.86 -28.89 5.98
C THR A 4 -50.48 -28.27 6.19
N ASN A 5 -50.25 -27.84 7.42
CA ASN A 5 -48.94 -27.65 8.06
C ASN A 5 -48.11 -28.94 8.05
N ASN A 6 -46.79 -28.85 7.84
CA ASN A 6 -45.87 -29.82 8.45
C ASN A 6 -44.41 -29.31 8.47
N PRO A 7 -43.80 -29.13 9.66
CA PRO A 7 -42.36 -29.06 9.82
C PRO A 7 -41.77 -30.39 10.33
N GLU A 8 -40.56 -30.66 9.88
CA GLU A 8 -39.48 -31.49 10.43
C GLU A 8 -39.78 -32.48 11.58
N LEU A 9 -39.42 -33.77 11.40
CA LEU A 9 -38.36 -34.42 12.19
C LEU A 9 -38.12 -35.89 11.75
N ARG A 10 -36.87 -36.31 11.96
CA ARG A 10 -36.39 -37.62 12.44
C ARG A 10 -35.91 -38.72 11.46
N GLU A 11 -34.62 -39.00 11.66
CA GLU A 11 -33.98 -40.31 11.85
C GLU A 11 -34.05 -41.35 10.71
N ARG A 12 -32.86 -41.71 10.20
CA ARG A 12 -32.50 -43.13 10.13
C ARG A 12 -31.01 -43.35 10.35
N ILE A 13 -30.78 -44.20 11.33
CA ILE A 13 -29.55 -44.81 11.82
C ILE A 13 -29.30 -46.11 11.03
N LEU A 14 -28.02 -46.41 10.80
CA LEU A 14 -27.39 -47.71 10.49
C LEU A 14 -27.86 -48.50 9.26
N ASP A 15 -26.92 -48.75 8.34
CA ASP A 15 -26.62 -50.13 7.96
C ASP A 15 -25.12 -50.28 7.63
N SER A 16 -24.53 -51.25 8.30
CA SER A 16 -23.20 -51.81 8.05
C SER A 16 -23.35 -53.07 7.20
N SER A 17 -22.52 -53.26 6.18
CA SER A 17 -21.69 -54.47 5.98
C SER A 17 -21.29 -54.72 4.53
N SER A 18 -20.03 -55.17 4.42
CA SER A 18 -19.46 -56.06 3.39
C SER A 18 -19.56 -55.71 1.91
N SER A 19 -18.39 -55.61 1.27
CA SER A 19 -18.09 -56.45 0.10
C SER A 19 -16.61 -56.33 -0.30
N ASP A 20 -15.98 -57.49 -0.30
CA ASP A 20 -14.67 -57.78 -0.87
C ASP A 20 -14.66 -57.65 -2.41
N SER A 21 -13.44 -57.41 -2.91
CA SER A 21 -12.89 -57.92 -4.18
C SER A 21 -13.66 -57.72 -5.49
N ILE A 22 -13.20 -56.80 -6.34
CA ILE A 22 -13.09 -57.06 -7.79
C ILE A 22 -11.79 -56.44 -8.33
N SER A 23 -10.81 -57.31 -8.56
CA SER A 23 -9.69 -57.13 -9.47
C SER A 23 -10.13 -57.53 -10.88
N LEU A 24 -10.01 -56.64 -11.87
CA LEU A 24 -10.16 -57.02 -13.28
C LEU A 24 -9.35 -56.10 -14.20
N HIS A 25 -8.30 -56.70 -14.77
CA HIS A 25 -7.69 -56.50 -16.09
C HIS A 25 -7.73 -55.10 -16.75
N ARG A 26 -6.55 -54.49 -16.86
CA ARG A 26 -6.13 -53.79 -18.10
C ARG A 26 -4.69 -54.13 -18.43
N LEU A 27 -4.54 -55.03 -19.39
CA LEU A 27 -3.31 -55.26 -20.14
C LEU A 27 -3.33 -54.43 -21.43
N SER A 28 -2.12 -54.05 -21.85
CA SER A 28 -1.72 -53.65 -23.22
C SER A 28 -1.92 -52.18 -23.64
N SER A 29 -0.87 -51.39 -23.44
CA SER A 29 -0.26 -50.60 -24.52
C SER A 29 1.20 -50.30 -24.16
N ARG A 30 2.09 -51.23 -24.51
CA ARG A 30 3.55 -51.03 -24.49
C ARG A 30 3.92 -50.05 -25.60
N ARG A 31 4.21 -48.80 -25.23
CA ARG A 31 5.01 -47.88 -26.04
C ARG A 31 6.37 -47.76 -25.35
N SER A 32 7.42 -48.16 -26.07
CA SER A 32 8.80 -48.05 -25.62
C SER A 32 9.14 -46.58 -25.37
N THR A 33 9.06 -46.15 -24.11
CA THR A 33 9.69 -44.93 -23.63
C THR A 33 11.07 -45.31 -23.13
N TYR A 34 12.10 -44.80 -23.82
CA TYR A 34 13.45 -44.73 -23.28
C TYR A 34 13.40 -44.13 -21.87
N SER A 35 13.70 -44.97 -20.87
CA SER A 35 13.86 -44.55 -19.49
C SER A 35 15.19 -43.81 -19.39
N PHE A 36 15.14 -42.49 -19.53
CA PHE A 36 16.15 -41.64 -18.89
C PHE A 36 15.97 -41.87 -17.38
N ASN A 37 16.79 -42.75 -16.80
CA ASN A 37 16.90 -42.94 -15.36
C ASN A 37 17.50 -41.67 -14.76
N SER A 38 16.69 -40.61 -14.69
CA SER A 38 16.91 -39.48 -13.82
C SER A 38 16.58 -39.96 -12.41
N THR A 39 17.60 -39.90 -11.56
CA THR A 39 17.56 -39.85 -10.10
C THR A 39 16.65 -38.70 -9.60
N SER A 40 15.35 -38.76 -9.91
CA SER A 40 14.39 -37.64 -9.77
C SER A 40 13.89 -37.37 -8.35
N ASN A 41 14.44 -38.06 -7.35
CA ASN A 41 14.10 -37.79 -5.95
C ASN A 41 14.82 -36.56 -5.35
N SER A 42 15.81 -35.96 -6.03
CA SER A 42 16.49 -34.74 -5.54
C SER A 42 15.81 -33.41 -5.91
N ASN A 43 14.75 -33.40 -6.72
CA ASN A 43 14.19 -32.15 -7.30
C ASN A 43 13.00 -31.55 -6.55
N LYS A 44 12.67 -32.05 -5.35
CA LYS A 44 11.63 -31.40 -4.54
C LYS A 44 12.27 -30.22 -3.81
N PRO A 45 11.72 -28.99 -3.93
CA PRO A 45 12.30 -27.87 -3.24
C PRO A 45 12.24 -28.09 -1.71
N PRO A 46 13.08 -27.42 -0.90
CA PRO A 46 13.20 -27.61 0.56
C PRO A 46 12.06 -27.06 1.41
N ALA A 47 11.84 -27.64 2.59
CA ALA A 47 10.85 -27.18 3.56
C ALA A 47 11.06 -25.69 3.95
N ASP A 48 9.95 -25.00 4.23
CA ASP A 48 9.82 -23.53 4.20
C ASP A 48 10.55 -22.83 5.36
N SER A 49 11.44 -21.88 5.06
CA SER A 49 12.15 -21.04 6.06
C SER A 49 11.25 -19.94 6.68
N SER A 50 9.95 -20.01 6.40
CA SER A 50 8.99 -18.92 6.60
C SER A 50 8.49 -18.72 8.03
N GLU A 51 8.95 -19.52 8.98
CA GLU A 51 8.52 -19.44 10.39
C GLU A 51 8.86 -18.09 11.02
N THR A 52 10.08 -17.58 10.83
CA THR A 52 10.48 -16.26 11.36
C THR A 52 9.62 -15.15 10.75
N THR A 53 9.37 -15.20 9.44
CA THR A 53 8.52 -14.22 8.76
C THR A 53 7.10 -14.26 9.33
N ARG A 54 6.56 -15.45 9.54
CA ARG A 54 5.23 -15.64 10.16
C ARG A 54 5.17 -15.03 11.55
N ILE A 55 6.13 -15.34 12.43
CA ILE A 55 6.17 -14.82 13.80
C ILE A 55 6.22 -13.29 13.78
N VAL A 56 7.15 -12.70 13.02
CA VAL A 56 7.29 -11.23 12.90
C VAL A 56 5.99 -10.60 12.39
N SER A 57 5.38 -11.17 11.36
CA SER A 57 4.12 -10.66 10.78
C SER A 57 2.98 -10.67 11.79
N LEU A 58 2.84 -11.75 12.56
CA LEU A 58 1.80 -11.89 13.57
C LEU A 58 2.06 -10.97 14.76
N THR A 59 3.30 -10.81 15.20
CA THR A 59 3.67 -9.85 16.25
C THR A 59 3.36 -8.42 15.82
N CYS A 60 3.76 -8.02 14.62
CA CYS A 60 3.46 -6.69 14.07
C CYS A 60 1.95 -6.43 13.93
N LEU A 61 1.18 -7.45 13.53
CA LEU A 61 -0.28 -7.38 13.50
C LEU A 61 -0.88 -7.19 14.91
N ALA A 62 -0.40 -7.95 15.90
CA ALA A 62 -0.86 -7.82 17.28
C ALA A 62 -0.56 -6.44 17.88
N VAL A 63 0.63 -5.89 17.62
CA VAL A 63 1.01 -4.52 18.00
C VAL A 63 0.07 -3.50 17.35
N SER A 64 -0.28 -3.70 16.07
CA SER A 64 -1.21 -2.83 15.35
C SER A 64 -2.62 -2.86 15.97
N VAL A 65 -3.10 -4.04 16.36
CA VAL A 65 -4.38 -4.19 17.08
C VAL A 65 -4.35 -3.46 18.43
N LEU A 66 -3.27 -3.60 19.20
CA LEU A 66 -3.10 -2.91 20.48
C LEU A 66 -3.14 -1.39 20.29
N ILE A 67 -2.42 -0.85 19.29
CA ILE A 67 -2.44 0.58 18.96
C ILE A 67 -3.85 1.02 18.57
N GLY A 68 -4.57 0.23 17.76
CA GLY A 68 -5.97 0.50 17.42
C GLY A 68 -6.88 0.60 18.65
N ILE A 69 -6.75 -0.34 19.60
CA ILE A 69 -7.48 -0.34 20.88
C ILE A 69 -7.13 0.90 21.70
N LEU A 70 -5.83 1.24 21.80
CA LEU A 70 -5.38 2.43 22.53
C LEU A 70 -5.94 3.70 21.91
N CYS A 71 -5.95 3.84 20.59
CA CYS A 71 -6.61 4.96 19.92
C CYS A 71 -8.10 5.03 20.27
N ILE A 72 -8.84 3.93 20.23
CA ILE A 72 -10.26 3.92 20.61
C ILE A 72 -10.43 4.33 22.07
N ALA A 73 -9.67 3.74 22.99
CA ALA A 73 -9.74 4.05 24.42
C ALA A 73 -9.40 5.51 24.72
N SER A 74 -8.34 6.05 24.09
CA SER A 74 -7.97 7.47 24.20
C SER A 74 -9.06 8.37 23.63
N GLY A 75 -9.65 8.03 22.49
CA GLY A 75 -10.76 8.79 21.91
C GLY A 75 -11.99 8.81 22.80
N ILE A 76 -12.38 7.66 23.38
CA ILE A 76 -13.48 7.58 24.34
C ILE A 76 -13.16 8.43 25.57
N TYR A 77 -11.96 8.27 26.14
CA TYR A 77 -11.52 9.04 27.30
C TYR A 77 -11.61 10.55 27.06
N ILE A 78 -11.04 11.04 25.95
CA ILE A 78 -11.09 12.47 25.55
C ILE A 78 -12.54 12.93 25.39
N SER A 79 -13.41 12.09 24.79
CA SER A 79 -14.83 12.41 24.62
C SER A 79 -15.59 12.47 25.95
N THR A 80 -15.27 11.59 26.91
CA THR A 80 -15.99 11.50 28.20
C THR A 80 -15.46 12.45 29.26
N ALA A 81 -14.19 12.88 29.16
CA ALA A 81 -13.56 13.71 30.18
C ALA A 81 -14.22 15.09 30.33
N ASN A 82 -15.03 15.52 29.35
CA ASN A 82 -15.78 16.78 29.29
C ASN A 82 -15.01 17.97 29.90
N ARG A 83 -13.71 18.04 29.62
CA ARG A 83 -12.86 19.11 30.11
C ARG A 83 -13.13 20.33 29.25
N ASP A 84 -13.39 21.45 29.91
CA ASP A 84 -13.52 22.72 29.24
C ASP A 84 -12.16 23.11 28.65
N ILE A 85 -12.07 23.08 27.32
CA ILE A 85 -10.84 23.36 26.58
C ILE A 85 -10.45 24.83 26.69
N TYR A 86 -11.42 25.71 26.95
CA TYR A 86 -11.21 27.15 27.00
C TYR A 86 -10.31 27.57 28.16
N ASN A 87 -10.33 26.82 29.27
CA ASN A 87 -9.44 27.04 30.40
C ASN A 87 -7.95 26.84 30.07
N VAL A 88 -7.65 26.16 28.95
CA VAL A 88 -6.28 25.89 28.50
C VAL A 88 -5.93 26.71 27.27
N VAL A 89 -6.89 26.91 26.36
CA VAL A 89 -6.67 27.61 25.09
C VAL A 89 -6.72 29.12 25.25
N LEU A 90 -7.56 29.64 26.14
CA LEU A 90 -7.69 31.08 26.36
C LEU A 90 -6.70 31.55 27.42
N PRO A 91 -6.10 32.74 27.26
CA PRO A 91 -5.31 33.34 28.32
C PRO A 91 -6.19 33.63 29.56
N PRO A 92 -5.62 33.63 30.77
CA PRO A 92 -6.37 33.88 32.01
C PRO A 92 -7.17 35.19 32.03
N ASN A 93 -6.72 36.20 31.26
CA ASN A 93 -7.31 37.53 31.18
C ASN A 93 -8.14 37.73 29.90
N TRP A 94 -8.75 36.67 29.37
CA TRP A 94 -9.57 36.79 28.15
C TRP A 94 -10.78 37.72 28.37
N PRO A 95 -10.94 38.83 27.62
CA PRO A 95 -11.91 39.88 27.94
C PRO A 95 -13.37 39.41 27.99
N GLY A 96 -13.76 38.52 27.07
CA GLY A 96 -15.13 38.02 26.96
C GLY A 96 -15.48 36.86 27.89
N GLY A 97 -14.54 36.39 28.73
CA GLY A 97 -14.68 35.11 29.43
C GLY A 97 -14.73 33.90 28.47
N PRO A 98 -14.81 32.66 29.00
CA PRO A 98 -14.98 31.49 28.16
C PRO A 98 -16.34 31.55 27.45
N PRO A 99 -16.44 31.08 26.18
CA PRO A 99 -17.71 30.94 25.49
C PRO A 99 -18.73 30.21 26.36
N THR A 100 -19.97 30.70 26.36
CA THR A 100 -21.09 30.10 27.13
C THR A 100 -21.39 28.65 26.74
N TYR A 101 -20.98 28.23 25.54
CA TYR A 101 -21.17 26.89 25.03
C TYR A 101 -19.83 26.29 24.61
N ASN A 102 -19.61 25.01 24.97
CA ASN A 102 -18.50 24.24 24.44
C ASN A 102 -18.74 23.96 22.96
N VAL A 103 -18.14 24.76 22.09
CA VAL A 103 -18.36 24.68 20.64
C VAL A 103 -17.72 23.43 20.04
N VAL A 104 -16.73 22.84 20.72
CA VAL A 104 -16.01 21.67 20.25
C VAL A 104 -15.85 20.61 21.34
N PRO A 105 -16.95 19.90 21.71
CA PRO A 105 -16.88 18.84 22.69
C PRO A 105 -15.95 17.72 22.23
N GLY A 106 -15.29 17.06 23.19
CA GLY A 106 -14.40 15.93 22.92
C GLY A 106 -13.04 16.34 22.36
N MET A 107 -12.46 17.42 22.88
CA MET A 107 -11.10 17.83 22.59
C MET A 107 -10.30 17.96 23.88
N VAL A 108 -9.00 17.66 23.80
CA VAL A 108 -8.05 17.89 24.89
C VAL A 108 -6.90 18.73 24.35
N ALA A 109 -6.66 19.87 25.00
CA ALA A 109 -5.48 20.68 24.78
C ALA A 109 -4.27 19.99 25.45
N ILE A 110 -3.17 19.86 24.71
CA ILE A 110 -1.95 19.20 25.21
C ILE A 110 -0.88 20.22 25.54
N PHE A 111 -0.75 21.25 24.70
CA PHE A 111 0.25 22.29 24.85
C PHE A 111 -0.45 23.66 24.81
N PRO A 112 -0.75 24.26 25.98
CA PRO A 112 -1.11 25.68 26.04
C PRO A 112 0.09 26.53 25.63
N ASP A 113 -0.12 27.59 24.87
CA ASP A 113 0.94 28.54 24.44
C ASP A 113 2.05 27.88 23.61
N ALA A 114 1.69 27.40 22.41
CA ALA A 114 2.60 26.71 21.48
C ALA A 114 3.81 27.57 21.04
N SER A 115 3.75 28.88 21.21
CA SER A 115 4.77 29.87 20.81
C SER A 115 6.14 29.61 21.45
N HIS A 116 6.17 29.09 22.68
CA HIS A 116 7.38 29.05 23.51
C HIS A 116 7.96 27.64 23.72
N HIS A 117 7.40 26.60 23.08
CA HIS A 117 7.74 25.22 23.42
C HIS A 117 8.93 24.62 22.66
N LEU A 118 9.62 23.69 23.34
CA LEU A 118 10.74 22.92 22.80
C LEU A 118 10.34 21.92 21.70
N VAL A 119 9.08 21.48 21.64
CA VAL A 119 8.61 20.45 20.69
C VAL A 119 7.60 21.05 19.71
N PRO A 120 7.99 21.26 18.44
CA PRO A 120 7.05 21.71 17.42
C PRO A 120 5.89 20.72 17.23
N PRO A 121 4.63 21.19 17.16
CA PRO A 121 3.46 20.34 16.95
C PRO A 121 3.52 19.53 15.63
N GLU A 122 4.36 19.97 14.69
CA GLU A 122 4.69 19.29 13.45
C GLU A 122 5.39 17.94 13.72
N LEU A 123 6.23 17.85 14.76
CA LEU A 123 6.92 16.61 15.14
C LEU A 123 5.96 15.58 15.75
N VAL A 124 4.99 16.05 16.54
CA VAL A 124 3.93 15.17 17.07
C VAL A 124 3.13 14.55 15.92
N ARG A 125 2.78 15.36 14.92
CA ARG A 125 2.13 14.87 13.70
C ARG A 125 2.99 13.87 12.93
N LEU A 126 4.30 14.13 12.81
CA LEU A 126 5.23 13.19 12.19
C LEU A 126 5.25 11.85 12.92
N ALA A 127 5.33 11.88 14.26
CA ALA A 127 5.32 10.68 15.08
C ALA A 127 4.03 9.85 14.88
N PHE A 128 2.87 10.51 14.89
CA PHE A 128 1.60 9.87 14.57
C PHE A 128 1.58 9.27 13.16
N THR A 129 2.15 9.97 12.17
CA THR A 129 2.28 9.48 10.78
C THR A 129 3.15 8.23 10.69
N ILE A 130 4.26 8.19 11.42
CA ILE A 130 5.16 7.03 11.47
C ILE A 130 4.44 5.84 12.13
N VAL A 131 3.81 6.04 13.28
CA VAL A 131 3.10 4.98 14.01
C VAL A 131 1.96 4.40 13.17
N TYR A 132 1.10 5.26 12.61
CA TYR A 132 0.00 4.79 11.77
C TYR A 132 0.47 4.03 10.53
N THR A 133 1.48 4.56 9.83
CA THR A 133 2.00 3.89 8.63
C THR A 133 2.66 2.56 8.98
N PHE A 134 3.35 2.46 10.13
CA PHE A 134 3.88 1.18 10.61
C PHE A 134 2.76 0.15 10.84
N CYS A 135 1.65 0.55 11.45
CA CYS A 135 0.47 -0.33 11.62
C CYS A 135 -0.09 -0.78 10.27
N GLU A 136 -0.21 0.13 9.31
CA GLU A 136 -0.74 -0.16 7.98
C GLU A 136 0.13 -1.15 7.21
N GLU A 137 1.45 -0.93 7.20
CA GLU A 137 2.42 -1.84 6.57
C GLU A 137 2.38 -3.23 7.20
N SER A 138 2.23 -3.29 8.53
CA SER A 138 2.13 -4.55 9.29
C SER A 138 0.89 -5.35 8.90
N ILE A 139 -0.28 -4.71 8.93
CA ILE A 139 -1.54 -5.30 8.48
C ILE A 139 -1.45 -5.64 6.97
N GLY A 140 -0.75 -4.81 6.21
CA GLY A 140 -0.58 -4.94 4.78
C GLY A 140 0.21 -6.14 4.34
N LEU A 141 1.27 -6.45 5.08
CA LEU A 141 2.08 -7.62 4.84
C LEU A 141 1.27 -8.90 5.04
N VAL A 142 0.51 -9.00 6.14
CA VAL A 142 -0.34 -10.17 6.43
C VAL A 142 -1.40 -10.36 5.35
N HIS A 143 -2.14 -9.30 5.02
CA HIS A 143 -3.17 -9.35 3.97
C HIS A 143 -2.59 -9.70 2.60
N SER A 144 -1.41 -9.19 2.26
CA SER A 144 -0.73 -9.52 1.01
C SER A 144 -0.37 -11.00 0.93
N VAL A 145 0.09 -11.59 2.04
CA VAL A 145 0.36 -13.04 2.14
C VAL A 145 -0.91 -13.87 1.97
N THR A 146 -2.02 -13.49 2.62
CA THR A 146 -3.30 -14.20 2.51
C THR A 146 -3.86 -14.06 1.09
N GLN A 147 -3.85 -12.87 0.53
CA GLN A 147 -4.32 -12.61 -0.82
C GLN A 147 -3.52 -13.38 -1.87
N LYS A 148 -2.17 -13.38 -1.78
CA LYS A 148 -1.29 -14.15 -2.66
C LYS A 148 -1.60 -15.64 -2.58
N SER A 149 -1.74 -16.17 -1.36
CA SER A 149 -2.04 -17.59 -1.13
C SER A 149 -3.42 -17.98 -1.66
N MET A 150 -4.40 -17.09 -1.55
CA MET A 150 -5.74 -17.28 -2.10
C MET A 150 -5.69 -17.36 -3.64
N LEU A 151 -5.00 -16.41 -4.28
CA LEU A 151 -4.86 -16.38 -5.74
C LEU A 151 -4.10 -17.60 -6.28
N ALA A 152 -3.11 -18.09 -5.53
CA ALA A 152 -2.38 -19.32 -5.87
C ALA A 152 -3.26 -20.56 -5.71
N THR A 153 -3.94 -20.73 -4.58
CA THR A 153 -4.80 -21.90 -4.31
C THR A 153 -5.95 -21.97 -5.30
N HIS A 154 -6.59 -20.85 -5.64
CA HIS A 154 -7.69 -20.88 -6.60
C HIS A 154 -7.23 -21.23 -8.02
N SER A 155 -5.96 -20.94 -8.35
CA SER A 155 -5.40 -21.31 -9.66
C SER A 155 -5.21 -22.82 -9.83
N THR A 156 -5.02 -23.59 -8.75
CA THR A 156 -4.90 -25.07 -8.82
C THR A 156 -6.25 -25.72 -9.07
N GLN A 157 -7.30 -25.27 -8.38
CA GLN A 157 -8.63 -25.87 -8.45
C GLN A 157 -9.26 -25.71 -9.84
N SER A 158 -9.15 -24.51 -10.43
CA SER A 158 -9.61 -24.24 -11.80
C SER A 158 -8.91 -25.13 -12.85
N LEU A 159 -7.66 -25.52 -12.61
CA LEU A 159 -6.87 -26.33 -13.53
C LEU A 159 -7.37 -27.79 -13.64
N ARG A 160 -8.02 -28.31 -12.59
CA ARG A 160 -8.54 -29.68 -12.52
C ARG A 160 -9.91 -29.84 -13.21
N GLY A 161 -10.63 -28.75 -13.48
CA GLY A 161 -12.04 -28.79 -13.89
C GLY A 161 -12.34 -28.46 -15.36
N SER A 162 -11.48 -27.76 -16.11
CA SER A 162 -11.82 -27.39 -17.50
C SER A 162 -10.62 -27.12 -18.41
N THR A 163 -10.71 -27.65 -19.64
CA THR A 163 -9.70 -27.55 -20.71
C THR A 163 -9.76 -26.22 -21.47
N LEU A 164 -10.73 -25.35 -21.21
CA LEU A 164 -10.92 -24.10 -21.97
C LEU A 164 -10.75 -22.85 -21.11
N ARG A 165 -9.75 -22.04 -21.49
CA ARG A 165 -9.53 -20.64 -21.09
C ARG A 165 -9.07 -20.38 -19.65
N ARG A 166 -7.91 -20.95 -19.34
CA ARG A 166 -7.09 -20.81 -18.13
C ARG A 166 -6.59 -19.37 -17.90
N ARG A 167 -7.41 -18.45 -17.37
CA ARG A 167 -6.91 -17.20 -16.77
C ARG A 167 -6.31 -17.53 -15.40
N ARG A 168 -4.99 -17.69 -15.31
CA ARG A 168 -4.31 -17.84 -14.02
C ARG A 168 -4.50 -16.59 -13.18
N ALA A 169 -5.04 -16.76 -11.97
CA ALA A 169 -5.34 -15.68 -11.04
C ALA A 169 -4.06 -15.05 -10.44
N LEU A 170 -3.02 -15.86 -10.17
CA LEU A 170 -1.70 -15.38 -9.76
C LEU A 170 -0.72 -15.43 -10.94
N GLN A 171 -0.42 -14.27 -11.53
CA GLN A 171 0.57 -14.15 -12.62
C GLN A 171 1.93 -13.72 -12.10
N PHE A 172 1.94 -12.79 -11.14
CA PHE A 172 3.13 -12.23 -10.54
C PHE A 172 3.14 -12.55 -9.04
N ASN A 173 4.33 -12.70 -8.47
CA ASN A 173 4.55 -12.82 -7.04
C ASN A 173 3.96 -11.63 -6.28
N THR A 174 4.13 -10.44 -6.86
CA THR A 174 3.56 -9.19 -6.36
C THR A 174 2.36 -8.76 -7.20
N ASN A 175 1.21 -8.53 -6.57
CA ASN A 175 0.01 -7.98 -7.23
C ASN A 175 -0.46 -6.72 -6.50
N LEU A 176 -1.26 -5.89 -7.18
CA LEU A 176 -1.90 -4.73 -6.55
C LEU A 176 -2.93 -5.19 -5.52
N ARG A 177 -2.62 -5.00 -4.24
CA ARG A 177 -3.42 -5.46 -3.10
C ARG A 177 -4.89 -5.07 -3.20
N PHE A 178 -5.19 -3.81 -3.50
CA PHE A 178 -6.58 -3.34 -3.52
C PHE A 178 -7.34 -3.63 -4.82
N ILE A 179 -6.64 -3.90 -5.92
CA ILE A 179 -7.26 -4.02 -7.26
C ILE A 179 -7.39 -5.48 -7.68
N THR A 180 -6.60 -6.37 -7.09
CA THR A 180 -6.52 -7.77 -7.52
C THR A 180 -7.44 -8.64 -6.67
N ALA A 181 -8.66 -8.87 -7.14
CA ALA A 181 -9.53 -9.88 -6.56
C ALA A 181 -9.64 -11.09 -7.50
N PRO A 182 -9.79 -12.31 -6.95
CA PRO A 182 -10.21 -13.46 -7.76
C PRO A 182 -11.56 -13.12 -8.43
N LYS A 183 -11.65 -13.30 -9.75
CA LYS A 183 -12.83 -12.95 -10.56
C LYS A 183 -13.90 -14.04 -10.64
N ASN A 184 -13.90 -15.02 -9.73
CA ASN A 184 -14.83 -16.14 -9.82
C ASN A 184 -16.07 -15.91 -8.97
N ASP A 185 -17.22 -16.27 -9.53
CA ASP A 185 -18.53 -16.23 -8.87
C ASP A 185 -18.57 -17.10 -7.59
N ASP A 186 -17.65 -18.07 -7.46
CA ASP A 186 -17.58 -18.99 -6.33
C ASP A 186 -17.00 -18.38 -5.04
N ILE A 187 -16.11 -17.38 -5.16
CA ILE A 187 -15.52 -16.71 -4.00
C ILE A 187 -16.36 -15.47 -3.74
N GLY A 188 -17.39 -15.64 -2.92
CA GLY A 188 -18.34 -14.58 -2.60
C GLY A 188 -17.67 -13.23 -2.34
N ILE A 189 -18.34 -12.15 -2.74
CA ILE A 189 -17.83 -10.77 -2.72
C ILE A 189 -17.29 -10.37 -1.32
N PHE A 190 -17.85 -10.98 -0.26
CA PHE A 190 -17.53 -10.78 1.16
C PHE A 190 -16.33 -11.60 1.69
N HIS A 191 -15.69 -12.41 0.86
CA HIS A 191 -14.47 -13.11 1.28
C HIS A 191 -13.40 -12.08 1.72
N PRO A 192 -12.59 -12.33 2.77
CA PRO A 192 -11.60 -11.35 3.26
C PRO A 192 -10.60 -10.86 2.21
N ASN A 193 -10.28 -11.71 1.22
CA ASN A 193 -9.43 -11.36 0.07
C ASN A 193 -10.23 -11.01 -1.22
N GLY A 194 -11.55 -10.84 -1.08
CA GLY A 194 -12.48 -10.49 -2.15
C GLY A 194 -12.49 -8.98 -2.46
N THR A 195 -13.19 -8.60 -3.53
CA THR A 195 -13.22 -7.22 -4.02
C THR A 195 -13.75 -6.24 -2.97
N LEU A 196 -14.83 -6.58 -2.26
CA LEU A 196 -15.43 -5.68 -1.28
C LEU A 196 -14.52 -5.46 -0.08
N CYS A 197 -13.98 -6.52 0.52
CA CYS A 197 -13.04 -6.37 1.63
C CYS A 197 -11.79 -5.59 1.20
N ASN A 198 -11.28 -5.79 -0.02
CA ASN A 198 -10.18 -4.98 -0.56
C ASN A 198 -10.54 -3.49 -0.71
N ILE A 199 -11.77 -3.18 -1.15
CA ILE A 199 -12.27 -1.79 -1.23
C ILE A 199 -12.42 -1.19 0.17
N ILE A 200 -12.98 -1.94 1.12
CA ILE A 200 -13.10 -1.54 2.53
C ILE A 200 -11.72 -1.25 3.12
N MET A 201 -10.75 -2.13 2.88
CA MET A 201 -9.36 -1.94 3.30
C MET A 201 -8.76 -0.65 2.73
N ALA A 202 -8.97 -0.39 1.43
CA ALA A 202 -8.51 0.84 0.78
C ALA A 202 -9.21 2.08 1.32
N PHE A 203 -10.52 2.00 1.59
CA PHE A 203 -11.29 3.09 2.19
C PHE A 203 -10.78 3.42 3.60
N PHE A 204 -10.61 2.42 4.47
CA PHE A 204 -10.08 2.64 5.82
C PHE A 204 -8.62 3.08 5.83
N HIS A 205 -7.85 2.73 4.79
CA HIS A 205 -6.49 3.26 4.60
C HIS A 205 -6.52 4.78 4.37
N ILE A 206 -7.39 5.24 3.48
CA ILE A 206 -7.59 6.68 3.22
C ILE A 206 -8.15 7.38 4.46
N LEU A 207 -9.15 6.78 5.09
CA LEU A 207 -9.82 7.34 6.25
C LEU A 207 -8.89 7.45 7.46
N GLY A 208 -8.00 6.47 7.68
CA GLY A 208 -7.02 6.53 8.76
C GLY A 208 -6.02 7.67 8.56
N TYR A 209 -5.49 7.83 7.35
CA TYR A 209 -4.63 8.98 7.00
C TYR A 209 -5.36 10.32 7.17
N SER A 210 -6.61 10.41 6.71
CA SER A 210 -7.44 11.62 6.86
C SER A 210 -7.71 11.94 8.33
N SER A 211 -8.01 10.91 9.13
CA SER A 211 -8.23 11.03 10.57
C SER A 211 -6.96 11.46 11.31
N LEU A 212 -5.79 11.03 10.84
CA LEU A 212 -4.50 11.47 11.37
C LEU A 212 -4.23 12.95 11.11
N SER A 213 -4.67 13.46 9.96
CA SER A 213 -4.58 14.88 9.64
C SER A 213 -5.54 15.72 10.47
N LEU A 214 -6.71 15.17 10.80
CA LEU A 214 -7.75 15.81 11.61
C LEU A 214 -7.53 15.70 13.11
N SER A 215 -6.75 14.72 13.57
CA SER A 215 -6.49 14.55 15.00
C SER A 215 -5.71 15.73 15.57
N LYS A 216 -4.87 16.38 14.76
CA LYS A 216 -4.27 17.69 15.07
C LYS A 216 -5.28 18.79 14.73
N LEU A 217 -5.70 19.52 15.76
CA LEU A 217 -6.35 20.81 15.60
C LEU A 217 -5.47 21.90 16.22
N THR A 218 -5.18 22.95 15.45
CA THR A 218 -4.61 24.18 16.03
C THR A 218 -5.75 25.11 16.37
N PHE A 219 -5.82 25.59 17.61
CA PHE A 219 -6.69 26.70 17.97
C PHE A 219 -5.91 28.00 18.02
N THR A 220 -6.45 29.04 17.42
CA THR A 220 -5.89 30.40 17.52
C THR A 220 -6.92 31.29 18.20
N ALA A 221 -6.54 31.86 19.33
CA ALA A 221 -7.35 32.86 20.03
C ALA A 221 -6.92 34.27 19.59
N LYS A 222 -7.88 35.11 19.16
CA LYS A 222 -7.64 36.49 18.68
C LYS A 222 -8.60 37.50 19.32
N ILE A 223 -8.09 38.69 19.61
CA ILE A 223 -8.90 39.83 20.04
C ILE A 223 -9.05 40.77 18.84
N CYS A 224 -10.29 41.09 18.48
CA CYS A 224 -10.64 41.92 17.34
C CYS A 224 -11.36 43.18 17.82
N SER A 225 -10.88 44.37 17.41
CA SER A 225 -11.49 45.64 17.77
C SER A 225 -12.57 46.05 16.76
N ASP A 226 -13.72 46.50 17.26
CA ASP A 226 -14.94 46.77 16.47
C ASP A 226 -14.78 47.86 15.38
N SER A 227 -13.74 48.69 15.46
CA SER A 227 -13.57 49.82 14.53
C SER A 227 -13.20 49.40 13.10
N VAL A 228 -12.65 48.20 12.89
CA VAL A 228 -12.36 47.66 11.53
C VAL A 228 -12.47 46.12 11.55
N PRO A 229 -13.55 45.51 11.03
CA PRO A 229 -13.75 44.05 11.03
C PRO A 229 -12.70 43.23 10.26
N HIS A 230 -11.72 43.89 9.61
CA HIS A 230 -10.67 43.26 8.81
C HIS A 230 -9.25 43.40 9.38
N GLN A 231 -9.05 44.10 10.51
CA GLN A 231 -7.73 44.27 11.13
C GLN A 231 -7.72 43.78 12.57
N CYS A 232 -7.70 42.46 12.76
CA CYS A 232 -7.26 41.89 14.04
C CYS A 232 -5.73 41.81 14.02
N PRO A 233 -5.02 42.31 15.05
CA PRO A 233 -3.56 42.20 15.10
C PRO A 233 -3.10 40.73 14.99
N ASN A 234 -1.91 40.53 14.40
CA ASN A 234 -1.34 39.19 14.17
C ASN A 234 -0.90 38.47 15.46
N GLU A 235 -1.04 39.10 16.62
CA GLU A 235 -0.72 38.54 17.92
C GLU A 235 -1.90 37.69 18.41
N GLY A 236 -1.86 36.40 18.09
CA GLY A 236 -2.81 35.40 18.59
C GLY A 236 -2.11 34.34 19.44
N TRP A 237 -2.85 33.75 20.37
CA TRP A 237 -2.37 32.61 21.14
C TRP A 237 -2.70 31.32 20.40
N ASP A 238 -1.67 30.59 20.01
CA ASP A 238 -1.84 29.29 19.35
C ASP A 238 -1.76 28.15 20.37
N SER A 239 -2.76 27.27 20.33
CA SER A 239 -2.85 26.09 21.19
C SER A 239 -3.00 24.82 20.37
N PHE A 240 -2.28 23.78 20.77
CA PHE A 240 -2.34 22.48 20.11
C PHE A 240 -3.32 21.55 20.83
N CYS A 241 -4.33 21.08 20.09
CA CYS A 241 -5.39 20.24 20.61
C CYS A 241 -5.51 18.93 19.84
N ILE A 242 -5.86 17.86 20.57
CA ILE A 242 -6.21 16.57 19.98
C ILE A 242 -7.72 16.38 20.03
N SER A 243 -8.30 16.02 18.89
CA SER A 243 -9.71 15.70 18.77
C SER A 243 -10.01 14.21 19.00
N ALA A 244 -11.04 13.91 19.80
CA ALA A 244 -11.49 12.55 20.09
C ALA A 244 -11.98 11.82 18.82
N ILE A 245 -12.83 12.48 18.02
CA ILE A 245 -13.52 11.84 16.88
C ILE A 245 -12.51 11.26 15.86
N PRO A 246 -11.49 12.02 15.41
CA PRO A 246 -10.49 11.46 14.50
C PRO A 246 -9.66 10.34 15.12
N ILE A 247 -9.34 10.42 16.41
CA ILE A 247 -8.61 9.35 17.10
C ILE A 247 -9.47 8.06 17.21
N LEU A 248 -10.78 8.19 17.44
CA LEU A 248 -11.74 7.07 17.40
C LEU A 248 -11.80 6.45 16.01
N ILE A 249 -11.93 7.27 14.97
CA ILE A 249 -12.03 6.78 13.58
C ILE A 249 -10.71 6.12 13.15
N LEU A 250 -9.57 6.69 13.54
CA LEU A 250 -8.24 6.11 13.32
C LEU A 250 -8.12 4.71 13.95
N GLY A 251 -8.46 4.58 15.23
CA GLY A 251 -8.44 3.29 15.92
C GLY A 251 -9.41 2.28 15.29
N THR A 252 -10.62 2.72 14.95
CA THR A 252 -11.61 1.89 14.23
C THR A 252 -11.07 1.40 12.89
N ALA A 253 -10.43 2.28 12.11
CA ALA A 253 -9.85 1.93 10.82
C ALA A 253 -8.79 0.83 10.95
N ILE A 254 -7.87 0.98 11.92
CA ILE A 254 -6.83 -0.02 12.20
C ILE A 254 -7.45 -1.37 12.59
N ILE A 255 -8.45 -1.37 13.48
CA ILE A 255 -9.10 -2.60 13.95
C ILE A 255 -9.86 -3.30 12.82
N VAL A 256 -10.65 -2.58 12.03
CA VAL A 256 -11.37 -3.18 10.90
C VAL A 256 -10.38 -3.78 9.90
N GLN A 257 -9.29 -3.07 9.59
CA GLN A 257 -8.27 -3.58 8.69
C GLN A 257 -7.56 -4.84 9.24
N ALA A 258 -7.25 -4.85 10.54
CA ALA A 258 -6.66 -5.99 11.21
C ALA A 258 -7.62 -7.19 11.25
N CYS A 259 -8.91 -6.97 11.49
CA CYS A 259 -9.94 -8.01 11.45
C CYS A 259 -10.04 -8.66 10.07
N ILE A 260 -9.99 -7.87 8.99
CA ILE A 260 -9.98 -8.41 7.61
C ILE A 260 -8.72 -9.26 7.38
N ALA A 261 -7.55 -8.80 7.81
CA ALA A 261 -6.30 -9.56 7.68
C ALA A 261 -6.34 -10.86 8.50
N LEU A 262 -6.85 -10.84 9.73
CA LEU A 262 -7.04 -12.02 10.58
C LEU A 262 -8.03 -13.01 9.98
N ALA A 263 -9.15 -12.52 9.44
CA ALA A 263 -10.10 -13.35 8.71
C ALA A 263 -9.41 -13.96 7.47
N GLY A 264 -8.58 -13.21 6.76
CA GLY A 264 -7.73 -13.71 5.68
C GLY A 264 -6.87 -14.91 6.11
N ILE A 265 -6.22 -14.83 7.28
CA ILE A 265 -5.45 -15.95 7.85
C ILE A 265 -6.34 -17.15 8.15
N ARG A 266 -7.53 -16.92 8.70
CA ARG A 266 -8.45 -17.99 9.13
C ARG A 266 -9.09 -18.74 7.97
N TYR A 267 -9.42 -18.04 6.90
CA TYR A 267 -10.18 -18.57 5.76
C TYR A 267 -9.31 -18.98 4.57
N THR A 268 -8.05 -18.54 4.53
CA THR A 268 -7.15 -18.86 3.41
C THR A 268 -6.10 -19.88 3.84
N ARG A 269 -5.94 -20.94 3.05
CA ARG A 269 -4.77 -21.83 3.18
C ARG A 269 -3.52 -21.07 2.75
N ILE A 270 -2.71 -20.66 3.72
CA ILE A 270 -1.45 -19.94 3.45
C ILE A 270 -0.43 -20.92 2.91
N ILE A 271 0.05 -20.66 1.69
CA ILE A 271 1.00 -21.55 0.99
C ILE A 271 2.43 -21.29 1.46
N THR A 272 2.78 -20.02 1.67
CA THR A 272 4.05 -19.59 2.27
C THR A 272 3.90 -18.20 2.87
N TRP A 273 4.62 -17.93 3.96
CA TRP A 273 4.72 -16.60 4.55
C TRP A 273 5.85 -15.76 3.94
N SER A 274 6.69 -16.37 3.10
CA SER A 274 7.81 -15.67 2.50
C SER A 274 7.36 -14.65 1.45
N SER A 275 8.06 -13.52 1.40
CA SER A 275 7.96 -12.55 0.31
C SER A 275 8.90 -12.85 -0.87
N SER A 276 9.80 -13.85 -0.72
CA SER A 276 10.74 -14.25 -1.75
C SER A 276 10.00 -14.82 -2.97
N PRO A 277 10.35 -14.38 -4.20
CA PRO A 277 9.76 -14.93 -5.42
C PRO A 277 10.11 -16.41 -5.62
N PHE A 278 11.26 -16.87 -5.10
CA PHE A 278 11.70 -18.26 -5.22
C PHE A 278 10.93 -19.21 -4.31
N GLU A 279 10.78 -18.86 -3.03
CA GLU A 279 10.04 -19.69 -2.07
C GLU A 279 8.55 -19.71 -2.42
N SER A 280 8.00 -18.57 -2.87
CA SER A 280 6.63 -18.50 -3.39
C SER A 280 6.46 -19.40 -4.61
N LEU A 281 7.39 -19.35 -5.57
CA LEU A 281 7.34 -20.23 -6.73
C LEU A 281 7.48 -21.71 -6.34
N ALA A 282 8.44 -22.06 -5.48
CA ALA A 282 8.67 -23.42 -5.02
C ALA A 282 7.39 -24.00 -4.40
N ALA A 283 6.73 -23.23 -3.53
CA ALA A 283 5.49 -23.66 -2.89
C ALA A 283 4.34 -23.81 -3.89
N ILE A 284 4.24 -22.92 -4.89
CA ILE A 284 3.24 -23.00 -5.98
C ILE A 284 3.50 -24.23 -6.89
N ILE A 285 4.76 -24.57 -7.17
CA ILE A 285 5.14 -25.77 -7.93
C ILE A 285 4.76 -27.03 -7.15
N ARG A 286 5.02 -27.08 -5.83
CA ARG A 286 4.64 -28.22 -4.98
C ARG A 286 3.14 -28.48 -4.96
N GLU A 287 2.34 -27.42 -4.95
CA GLU A 287 0.88 -27.51 -5.06
C GLU A 287 0.40 -27.88 -6.48
N GLY A 288 1.32 -28.00 -7.46
CA GLY A 288 1.02 -28.38 -8.84
C GLY A 288 0.30 -27.30 -9.64
N ALA A 289 0.27 -26.05 -9.15
CA ALA A 289 -0.42 -24.94 -9.82
C ALA A 289 0.32 -24.49 -11.10
N VAL A 290 1.64 -24.60 -11.06
CA VAL A 290 2.55 -24.18 -12.13
C VAL A 290 3.52 -25.31 -12.39
N SER A 291 3.68 -25.66 -13.66
CA SER A 291 4.69 -26.58 -14.14
C SER A 291 5.65 -25.85 -15.06
N ARG A 292 6.90 -26.32 -15.07
CA ARG A 292 7.92 -25.88 -16.02
C ARG A 292 7.47 -26.25 -17.44
N VAL A 293 7.61 -25.30 -18.37
CA VAL A 293 7.40 -25.54 -19.79
C VAL A 293 8.77 -25.67 -20.45
N PRO A 294 9.13 -26.86 -20.98
CA PRO A 294 10.42 -27.06 -21.67
C PRO A 294 10.47 -26.21 -22.95
N GLY A 295 11.67 -25.77 -23.35
CA GLY A 295 11.84 -24.90 -24.52
C GLY A 295 11.83 -23.40 -24.21
N ARG A 296 11.87 -23.00 -22.93
CA ARG A 296 11.65 -21.60 -22.50
C ARG A 296 12.71 -21.07 -21.53
N CYS A 297 13.90 -21.66 -21.54
CA CYS A 297 14.99 -21.29 -20.62
C CYS A 297 15.57 -19.88 -20.87
N MET A 298 15.32 -19.28 -22.05
CA MET A 298 15.75 -17.93 -22.41
C MET A 298 14.59 -16.95 -22.70
N CYS A 299 13.36 -17.32 -22.34
CA CYS A 299 12.19 -16.48 -22.57
C CYS A 299 11.97 -15.49 -21.43
N SER A 300 11.94 -14.20 -21.75
CA SER A 300 11.55 -13.15 -20.81
C SER A 300 10.03 -13.16 -20.58
N VAL A 301 9.58 -12.41 -19.57
CA VAL A 301 8.14 -12.21 -19.30
C VAL A 301 7.35 -11.63 -20.48
N LEU A 302 7.99 -10.90 -21.40
CA LEU A 302 7.32 -10.35 -22.58
C LEU A 302 7.06 -11.40 -23.67
N ASP A 303 7.96 -12.38 -23.80
CA ASP A 303 7.89 -13.39 -24.84
C ASP A 303 6.68 -14.32 -24.67
N ILE A 304 6.21 -14.50 -23.43
CA ILE A 304 5.07 -15.36 -23.09
C ILE A 304 3.76 -14.84 -23.71
N LYS A 305 3.63 -13.54 -23.96
CA LYS A 305 2.38 -12.94 -24.47
C LYS A 305 2.21 -13.11 -25.98
N GLY A 306 3.27 -13.46 -26.71
CA GLY A 306 3.27 -13.50 -28.19
C GLY A 306 3.25 -14.89 -28.80
N SER A 307 3.86 -15.90 -28.17
CA SER A 307 4.06 -17.23 -28.79
C SER A 307 3.26 -18.32 -28.09
N THR A 308 2.06 -18.60 -28.62
CA THR A 308 1.34 -19.84 -28.29
C THR A 308 1.75 -20.99 -29.21
N THR A 309 2.44 -20.74 -30.31
CA THR A 309 2.49 -21.72 -31.41
C THR A 309 3.86 -22.33 -31.72
N GLU A 310 4.99 -21.81 -31.22
CA GLU A 310 6.27 -22.48 -31.53
C GLU A 310 7.37 -22.26 -30.48
N LYS A 311 8.01 -23.39 -30.09
CA LYS A 311 9.16 -23.45 -29.18
C LYS A 311 10.42 -23.14 -29.97
N GLN A 312 10.70 -21.87 -30.22
CA GLN A 312 11.91 -21.52 -30.95
C GLN A 312 13.07 -21.27 -29.97
N PRO A 313 14.23 -21.93 -30.20
CA PRO A 313 15.46 -21.60 -29.50
C PRO A 313 15.75 -20.10 -29.62
N LYS A 314 16.17 -19.47 -28.53
CA LYS A 314 16.34 -18.02 -28.47
C LYS A 314 17.77 -17.67 -28.09
N LYS A 315 18.36 -16.71 -28.81
CA LYS A 315 19.63 -16.11 -28.41
C LYS A 315 19.43 -15.19 -27.20
N PRO A 316 20.36 -15.17 -26.25
CA PRO A 316 20.32 -14.23 -25.13
C PRO A 316 20.36 -12.78 -25.63
N SER A 317 19.78 -11.88 -24.85
CA SER A 317 19.87 -10.45 -25.14
C SER A 317 20.81 -9.78 -24.14
N PRO A 318 21.71 -8.89 -24.60
CA PRO A 318 22.58 -8.13 -23.69
C PRO A 318 21.79 -7.12 -22.82
N ILE A 319 20.59 -6.73 -23.25
CA ILE A 319 19.73 -5.75 -22.57
C ILE A 319 18.31 -6.31 -22.48
N GLN A 320 17.82 -6.41 -21.26
CA GLN A 320 16.51 -7.00 -20.99
C GLN A 320 15.43 -5.93 -20.99
N PRO A 321 14.16 -6.29 -21.26
CA PRO A 321 13.08 -5.31 -21.20
C PRO A 321 12.91 -4.76 -19.79
N SER A 322 12.52 -3.49 -19.70
CA SER A 322 12.29 -2.82 -18.42
C SER A 322 10.95 -3.19 -17.78
N ALA A 323 10.80 -2.90 -16.48
CA ALA A 323 9.58 -3.18 -15.72
C ALA A 323 8.35 -2.47 -16.33
N TRP A 324 8.58 -1.26 -16.87
CA TRP A 324 7.59 -0.48 -17.62
C TRP A 324 6.97 -1.27 -18.78
N LYS A 325 7.78 -1.99 -19.55
CA LYS A 325 7.31 -2.81 -20.67
C LYS A 325 6.65 -4.10 -20.17
N ALA A 326 7.25 -4.73 -19.16
CA ALA A 326 6.78 -6.01 -18.61
C ALA A 326 5.38 -5.94 -18.00
N HIS A 327 5.10 -4.91 -17.20
CA HIS A 327 3.91 -4.83 -16.35
C HIS A 327 2.99 -3.66 -16.70
N ARG A 328 1.78 -3.96 -17.21
CA ARG A 328 0.79 -2.92 -17.58
C ARG A 328 0.34 -2.08 -16.39
N GLY A 329 0.28 -2.67 -15.19
CA GLY A 329 -0.10 -1.98 -13.97
C GLY A 329 0.90 -0.88 -13.58
N ILE A 330 2.21 -1.11 -13.78
CA ILE A 330 3.26 -0.13 -13.43
C ILE A 330 3.04 1.17 -14.21
N ARG A 331 2.70 1.08 -15.49
CA ARG A 331 2.39 2.24 -16.34
C ARG A 331 1.20 3.05 -15.85
N ARG A 332 0.16 2.37 -15.34
CA ARG A 332 -1.03 3.05 -14.80
C ARG A 332 -0.69 3.79 -13.52
N VAL A 333 0.07 3.15 -12.61
CA VAL A 333 0.49 3.77 -11.35
C VAL A 333 1.39 4.98 -11.58
N ILE A 334 2.37 4.89 -12.48
CA ILE A 334 3.25 6.03 -12.80
C ILE A 334 2.45 7.18 -13.43
N ARG A 335 1.52 6.89 -14.35
CA ARG A 335 0.63 7.94 -14.89
C ARG A 335 -0.21 8.59 -13.80
N ALA A 336 -0.76 7.79 -12.87
CA ALA A 336 -1.52 8.31 -11.74
C ALA A 336 -0.66 9.22 -10.84
N LEU A 337 0.59 8.83 -10.54
CA LEU A 337 1.52 9.68 -9.78
C LEU A 337 1.79 11.01 -10.48
N TRP A 338 2.08 11.01 -11.78
CA TRP A 338 2.30 12.25 -12.53
C TRP A 338 1.04 13.13 -12.60
N VAL A 339 -0.15 12.53 -12.72
CA VAL A 339 -1.41 13.27 -12.61
C VAL A 339 -1.54 13.89 -11.23
N SER A 340 -1.21 13.17 -10.14
CA SER A 340 -1.23 13.74 -8.79
C SER A 340 -0.27 14.92 -8.64
N VAL A 341 0.92 14.89 -9.27
CA VAL A 341 1.85 16.04 -9.30
C VAL A 341 1.17 17.26 -9.94
N ILE A 342 0.57 17.08 -11.12
CA ILE A 342 -0.12 18.17 -11.84
C ILE A 342 -1.28 18.71 -11.00
N VAL A 343 -2.06 17.84 -10.35
CA VAL A 343 -3.17 18.22 -9.48
C VAL A 343 -2.69 19.03 -8.27
N CYS A 344 -1.58 18.65 -7.63
CA CYS A 344 -1.00 19.43 -6.52
C CYS A 344 -0.55 20.82 -6.97
N GLY A 345 0.09 20.93 -8.15
CA GLY A 345 0.48 22.23 -8.72
C GLY A 345 -0.71 23.09 -9.08
N ALA A 346 -1.73 22.51 -9.72
CA ALA A 346 -2.98 23.20 -10.04
C ALA A 346 -3.70 23.69 -8.78
N TRP A 347 -3.74 22.87 -7.72
CA TRP A 347 -4.31 23.26 -6.43
C TRP A 347 -3.57 24.47 -5.82
N GLY A 348 -2.23 24.44 -5.79
CA GLY A 348 -1.43 25.58 -5.33
C GLY A 348 -1.69 26.86 -6.15
N GLY A 349 -1.80 26.72 -7.48
CA GLY A 349 -2.11 27.82 -8.39
C GLY A 349 -3.52 28.39 -8.22
N ILE A 350 -4.53 27.54 -8.01
CA ILE A 350 -5.91 27.97 -7.76
C ILE A 350 -6.00 28.80 -6.48
N ILE A 351 -5.32 28.40 -5.40
CA ILE A 351 -5.28 29.17 -4.16
C ILE A 351 -4.69 30.57 -4.40
N VAL A 352 -3.57 30.65 -5.13
CA VAL A 352 -2.92 31.93 -5.46
C VAL A 352 -3.83 32.80 -6.34
N ALA A 353 -4.51 32.21 -7.32
CA ALA A 353 -5.42 32.94 -8.19
C ALA A 353 -6.65 33.47 -7.43
N ALA A 354 -7.25 32.63 -6.57
CA ALA A 354 -8.38 33.02 -5.72
C ALA A 354 -8.01 34.17 -4.77
N TRP A 355 -6.81 34.10 -4.19
CA TRP A 355 -6.26 35.18 -3.36
C TRP A 355 -6.09 36.50 -4.13
N HIS A 356 -5.52 36.44 -5.34
CA HIS A 356 -5.36 37.62 -6.19
C HIS A 356 -6.70 38.21 -6.67
N SER A 357 -7.74 37.39 -6.87
CA SER A 357 -9.05 37.91 -7.24
C SER A 357 -9.76 38.63 -6.09
N ASP A 358 -9.57 38.17 -4.86
CA ASP A 358 -10.23 38.76 -3.68
C ASP A 358 -9.58 40.09 -3.27
N THR A 359 -8.25 40.17 -3.36
CA THR A 359 -7.47 41.39 -3.09
C THR A 359 -7.74 42.55 -4.05
N GLN A 360 -8.27 42.31 -5.26
CA GLN A 360 -8.70 43.40 -6.15
C GLN A 360 -9.91 44.18 -5.62
N SER A 361 -10.65 43.63 -4.65
CA SER A 361 -11.78 44.30 -4.01
C SER A 361 -11.39 45.16 -2.80
N VAL A 362 -10.20 44.94 -2.22
CA VAL A 362 -9.70 45.66 -1.04
C VAL A 362 -8.41 46.38 -1.43
N SER A 363 -8.55 47.63 -1.87
CA SER A 363 -7.43 48.51 -2.22
C SER A 363 -6.60 48.85 -0.99
N ASN A 364 -5.61 48.02 -0.62
CA ASN A 364 -4.57 48.39 0.33
C ASN A 364 -3.23 47.69 -0.01
N LEU A 365 -2.15 48.45 0.24
CA LEU A 365 -0.86 48.41 -0.44
C LEU A 365 0.17 47.44 0.16
N ASP A 366 -0.23 46.53 1.04
CA ASP A 366 0.64 45.49 1.57
C ASP A 366 0.10 44.17 1.05
N THR A 367 0.81 43.50 0.13
CA THR A 367 0.44 42.18 -0.38
C THR A 367 1.09 41.10 0.49
N PRO A 368 0.49 40.68 1.62
CA PRO A 368 1.11 39.79 2.57
C PRO A 368 0.72 38.39 2.10
N GLY A 369 1.56 37.80 1.26
CA GLY A 369 1.26 36.45 0.79
C GLY A 369 2.41 35.70 0.16
N LEU A 370 3.25 36.40 -0.60
CA LEU A 370 4.55 35.85 -1.02
C LEU A 370 5.64 36.01 0.05
N GLU A 371 5.32 36.63 1.18
CA GLU A 371 6.33 37.03 2.17
C GLU A 371 6.94 35.84 2.91
N SER A 372 6.21 34.71 3.03
CA SER A 372 6.72 33.52 3.69
C SER A 372 6.72 32.29 2.79
N TRP A 373 7.90 31.98 2.24
CA TRP A 373 8.23 30.70 1.63
C TRP A 373 8.72 29.67 2.67
N ALA A 374 8.25 29.78 3.91
CA ALA A 374 8.64 28.85 4.95
C ALA A 374 8.09 27.45 4.64
N PHE A 375 8.96 26.43 4.76
CA PHE A 375 8.55 25.04 4.58
C PHE A 375 7.49 24.62 5.61
N ILE A 376 7.76 24.93 6.88
CA ILE A 376 6.78 24.80 7.96
C ILE A 376 5.89 26.04 7.93
N PRO A 377 4.56 25.88 7.88
CA PRO A 377 3.65 27.00 7.79
C PRO A 377 3.74 27.89 9.04
N SER A 378 3.74 29.19 8.80
CA SER A 378 3.72 30.25 9.80
C SER A 378 2.43 31.08 9.69
N ASN A 379 2.25 32.03 10.60
CA ASN A 379 1.13 32.98 10.55
C ASN A 379 1.18 33.89 9.31
N ASN A 380 2.34 34.01 8.67
CA ASN A 380 2.54 34.79 7.44
C ASN A 380 2.42 33.94 6.16
N SER A 381 2.09 32.64 6.28
CA SER A 381 1.95 31.77 5.12
C SER A 381 0.58 31.93 4.47
N ASN A 382 0.58 32.12 3.15
CA ASN A 382 -0.62 32.14 2.31
C ASN A 382 -1.58 30.99 2.62
N ALA A 383 -2.82 31.34 2.94
CA ALA A 383 -3.88 30.38 3.19
C ALA A 383 -5.18 30.82 2.52
N PHE A 384 -5.80 29.91 1.79
CA PHE A 384 -7.21 29.97 1.48
C PHE A 384 -7.97 29.30 2.61
N VAL A 385 -8.87 30.04 3.22
CA VAL A 385 -9.61 29.60 4.40
C VAL A 385 -11.07 29.51 4.02
N PHE A 386 -11.67 28.34 4.22
CA PHE A 386 -13.11 28.16 4.08
C PHE A 386 -13.61 27.25 5.18
N GLY A 387 -14.83 27.50 5.62
CA GLY A 387 -15.43 26.72 6.67
C GLY A 387 -16.65 27.45 7.23
N PRO A 388 -17.55 26.72 7.86
CA PRO A 388 -18.68 27.35 8.51
C PRO A 388 -18.23 28.14 9.74
N SER A 389 -18.59 29.42 9.79
CA SER A 389 -18.52 30.24 10.99
C SER A 389 -19.78 30.00 11.82
N PHE A 390 -19.63 29.85 13.14
CA PHE A 390 -20.76 29.65 14.05
C PHE A 390 -20.72 30.68 15.17
N THR A 391 -21.87 31.27 15.45
CA THR A 391 -22.09 32.14 16.60
C THR A 391 -22.95 31.37 17.60
N GLY A 392 -22.36 30.95 18.72
CA GLY A 392 -23.09 30.40 19.86
C GLY A 392 -23.72 29.01 19.69
N SER A 393 -23.44 28.25 18.62
CA SER A 393 -23.95 26.88 18.44
C SER A 393 -22.81 25.86 18.26
N PRO A 394 -22.93 24.64 18.83
CA PRO A 394 -21.95 23.58 18.60
C PRO A 394 -21.86 23.21 17.11
N LEU A 395 -20.67 22.75 16.69
CA LEU A 395 -20.43 22.28 15.34
C LEU A 395 -21.44 21.20 14.93
N SER A 396 -22.16 21.43 13.84
CA SER A 396 -23.08 20.43 13.31
C SER A 396 -22.31 19.17 12.86
N PRO A 397 -22.86 17.96 13.06
CA PRO A 397 -22.26 16.73 12.53
C PRO A 397 -22.02 16.79 11.01
N ALA A 398 -22.87 17.52 10.28
CA ALA A 398 -22.73 17.72 8.83
C ALA A 398 -21.43 18.47 8.48
N SER A 399 -21.04 19.45 9.28
CA SER A 399 -19.80 20.21 9.07
C SER A 399 -18.57 19.33 9.21
N TRP A 400 -18.54 18.47 10.23
CA TRP A 400 -17.49 17.46 10.38
C TRP A 400 -17.45 16.49 9.20
N ALA A 401 -18.61 16.01 8.74
CA ALA A 401 -18.70 15.12 7.58
C ALA A 401 -18.15 15.77 6.31
N ILE A 402 -18.42 17.06 6.09
CA ILE A 402 -17.88 17.82 4.95
C ILE A 402 -16.35 17.96 5.07
N CYS A 403 -15.82 18.34 6.24
CA CYS A 403 -14.39 18.42 6.46
C CYS A 403 -13.69 17.08 6.19
N TYR A 404 -14.27 15.97 6.68
CA TYR A 404 -13.81 14.63 6.40
C TYR A 404 -13.85 14.29 4.92
N ALA A 405 -14.95 14.59 4.22
CA ALA A 405 -15.09 14.30 2.79
C ALA A 405 -14.01 15.02 1.97
N VAL A 406 -13.76 16.30 2.24
CA VAL A 406 -12.70 17.07 1.56
C VAL A 406 -11.32 16.43 1.80
N LEU A 407 -11.01 16.09 3.05
CA LEU A 407 -9.73 15.47 3.40
C LEU A 407 -9.56 14.07 2.83
N VAL A 408 -10.62 13.25 2.86
CA VAL A 408 -10.63 11.89 2.27
C VAL A 408 -10.37 11.96 0.77
N LEU A 409 -10.98 12.92 0.07
CA LEU A 409 -10.76 13.10 -1.36
C LEU A 409 -9.32 13.56 -1.66
N ALA A 410 -8.84 14.59 -0.95
CA ALA A 410 -7.50 15.16 -1.20
C ALA A 410 -6.37 14.21 -0.75
N GLN A 411 -6.45 13.69 0.48
CA GLN A 411 -5.44 12.82 1.06
C GLN A 411 -5.50 11.40 0.48
N GLY A 412 -6.70 10.94 0.10
CA GLY A 412 -6.88 9.60 -0.45
C GLY A 412 -6.18 9.38 -1.77
N ALA A 413 -6.16 10.39 -2.65
CA ALA A 413 -5.42 10.32 -3.90
C ALA A 413 -3.91 10.11 -3.66
N LEU A 414 -3.32 10.85 -2.73
CA LEU A 414 -1.91 10.72 -2.37
C LEU A 414 -1.61 9.36 -1.71
N ALA A 415 -2.40 8.97 -0.71
CA ALA A 415 -2.23 7.72 0.02
C ALA A 415 -2.31 6.51 -0.93
N LEU A 416 -3.34 6.46 -1.80
CA LEU A 416 -3.48 5.40 -2.79
C LEU A 416 -2.34 5.37 -3.80
N ALA A 417 -1.86 6.52 -4.27
CA ALA A 417 -0.77 6.57 -5.24
C ALA A 417 0.55 6.06 -4.64
N LEU A 418 0.85 6.42 -3.39
CA LEU A 418 2.02 5.92 -2.67
C LEU A 418 1.88 4.42 -2.34
N HIS A 419 0.70 3.97 -1.95
CA HIS A 419 0.45 2.53 -1.76
C HIS A 419 0.60 1.75 -3.07
N CYS A 420 0.07 2.25 -4.19
CA CYS A 420 0.22 1.60 -5.49
C CYS A 420 1.68 1.55 -5.97
N SER A 421 2.51 2.51 -5.55
CA SER A 421 3.94 2.56 -5.87
C SER A 421 4.69 1.38 -5.23
N GLU A 422 4.18 0.84 -4.14
CA GLU A 422 4.73 -0.36 -3.48
C GLU A 422 4.78 -1.56 -4.42
N MET A 423 3.76 -1.74 -5.27
CA MET A 423 3.80 -2.78 -6.30
C MET A 423 5.01 -2.60 -7.22
N ILE A 424 5.32 -1.37 -7.64
CA ILE A 424 6.45 -1.10 -8.55
C ILE A 424 7.76 -1.52 -7.87
N VAL A 425 7.95 -1.09 -6.63
CA VAL A 425 9.18 -1.37 -5.89
C VAL A 425 9.31 -2.86 -5.57
N ASN A 426 8.22 -3.54 -5.19
CA ASN A 426 8.21 -4.98 -4.96
C ASN A 426 8.52 -5.78 -6.25
N VAL A 427 7.99 -5.37 -7.41
CA VAL A 427 8.33 -5.99 -8.70
C VAL A 427 9.82 -5.82 -9.04
N LEU A 428 10.38 -4.63 -8.77
CA LEU A 428 11.81 -4.37 -8.96
C LEU A 428 12.67 -5.16 -7.97
N ARG A 429 12.22 -5.33 -6.72
CA ARG A 429 12.87 -6.19 -5.72
C ARG A 429 12.89 -7.64 -6.20
N ASP A 430 11.77 -8.15 -6.70
CA ASP A 430 11.67 -9.53 -7.17
C ASP A 430 12.63 -9.78 -8.35
N GLU A 431 12.77 -8.81 -9.27
CA GLU A 431 13.78 -8.86 -10.33
C GLU A 431 15.21 -8.74 -9.77
N HIS A 432 15.46 -7.87 -8.80
CA HIS A 432 16.77 -7.73 -8.18
C HIS A 432 17.21 -9.05 -7.52
N VAL A 433 16.32 -9.71 -6.79
CA VAL A 433 16.54 -11.03 -6.19
C VAL A 433 16.80 -12.09 -7.26
N TRP A 434 16.07 -12.06 -8.38
CA TRP A 434 16.35 -12.93 -9.53
C TRP A 434 17.75 -12.72 -10.12
N ARG A 435 18.18 -11.46 -10.25
CA ARG A 435 19.50 -11.10 -10.80
C ARG A 435 20.67 -11.55 -9.94
N GLN A 436 20.46 -11.76 -8.64
CA GLN A 436 21.51 -12.27 -7.74
C GLN A 436 21.95 -13.69 -8.12
N ALA A 437 21.13 -14.47 -8.83
CA ALA A 437 21.48 -15.80 -9.30
C ALA A 437 22.71 -15.83 -10.23
N VAL A 438 22.97 -14.77 -10.99
CA VAL A 438 24.17 -14.69 -11.86
C VAL A 438 25.40 -14.21 -11.09
N SER A 439 25.21 -13.66 -9.89
CA SER A 439 26.33 -13.18 -9.09
C SER A 439 27.17 -14.34 -8.55
N LYS A 440 28.44 -14.07 -8.25
CA LYS A 440 29.34 -15.06 -7.60
C LYS A 440 28.75 -15.61 -6.29
N LYS A 441 27.90 -14.84 -5.61
CA LYS A 441 27.28 -15.22 -4.33
C LYS A 441 26.05 -16.13 -4.48
N GLY A 442 25.48 -16.24 -5.68
CA GLY A 442 24.21 -16.90 -5.93
C GLY A 442 23.01 -16.15 -5.32
N THR A 443 21.83 -16.74 -5.46
CA THR A 443 20.68 -16.36 -4.61
C THR A 443 20.97 -16.81 -3.19
N LYS A 444 20.58 -16.07 -2.16
CA LYS A 444 20.58 -16.59 -0.79
C LYS A 444 19.19 -16.39 -0.21
N PRO A 445 18.67 -17.32 0.60
CA PRO A 445 17.51 -17.05 1.43
C PRO A 445 17.87 -15.87 2.33
N ALA A 446 17.33 -14.70 2.00
CA ALA A 446 17.62 -13.51 2.76
C ALA A 446 16.81 -13.61 4.07
N ASN A 447 17.46 -13.39 5.21
CA ASN A 447 16.75 -13.21 6.46
C ASN A 447 15.64 -12.16 6.23
N PRO A 448 14.37 -12.45 6.52
CA PRO A 448 13.25 -11.60 6.13
C PRO A 448 13.38 -10.16 6.63
N ILE A 449 13.96 -9.98 7.81
CA ILE A 449 14.21 -8.66 8.40
C ILE A 449 15.32 -7.95 7.64
N LEU A 450 16.42 -8.64 7.33
CA LEU A 450 17.52 -8.04 6.60
C LEU A 450 17.16 -7.74 5.14
N ALA A 451 16.41 -8.64 4.49
CA ALA A 451 15.89 -8.48 3.14
C ALA A 451 15.04 -7.20 3.01
N PHE A 452 14.30 -6.88 4.06
CA PHE A 452 13.45 -5.70 4.15
C PHE A 452 14.25 -4.38 4.12
N PHE A 453 15.46 -4.37 4.67
CA PHE A 453 16.34 -3.19 4.70
C PHE A 453 17.38 -3.16 3.57
N ASN A 454 17.77 -4.32 3.04
CA ASN A 454 18.86 -4.43 2.07
C ASN A 454 18.49 -3.89 0.67
N PHE A 455 17.20 -3.81 0.34
CA PHE A 455 16.76 -3.22 -0.93
C PHE A 455 16.42 -1.73 -0.76
N TRP A 456 17.40 -0.87 -1.02
CA TRP A 456 17.28 0.58 -0.78
C TRP A 456 16.05 1.28 -1.40
N PRO A 457 15.51 0.87 -2.58
CA PRO A 457 14.29 1.50 -3.11
C PRO A 457 13.07 1.30 -2.19
N ASN A 458 13.00 0.20 -1.43
CA ASN A 458 11.96 -0.01 -0.42
C ASN A 458 12.09 1.02 0.71
N ASN A 459 13.31 1.32 1.15
CA ASN A 459 13.54 2.30 2.21
C ASN A 459 13.13 3.70 1.75
N VAL A 460 13.45 4.07 0.49
CA VAL A 460 13.02 5.35 -0.10
C VAL A 460 11.50 5.45 -0.17
N LEU A 461 10.81 4.39 -0.61
CA LEU A 461 9.35 4.37 -0.64
C LEU A 461 8.74 4.56 0.76
N ARG A 462 9.25 3.86 1.78
CA ARG A 462 8.74 4.00 3.16
C ARG A 462 8.96 5.42 3.68
N LEU A 463 10.15 5.97 3.49
CA LEU A 463 10.45 7.34 3.86
C LEU A 463 9.52 8.33 3.14
N ALA A 464 9.28 8.12 1.84
CA ALA A 464 8.35 8.94 1.06
C ALA A 464 6.90 8.83 1.57
N LYS A 465 6.43 7.63 1.95
CA LYS A 465 5.11 7.43 2.57
C LYS A 465 4.97 8.26 3.86
N TYR A 466 5.98 8.25 4.73
CA TYR A 466 5.96 9.05 5.96
C TYR A 466 6.02 10.54 5.66
N PHE A 467 7.01 10.94 4.86
CA PHE A 467 7.33 12.33 4.60
C PHE A 467 6.23 13.04 3.79
N LEU A 468 5.75 12.44 2.70
CA LEU A 468 4.75 13.09 1.84
C LEU A 468 3.39 13.22 2.52
N ASN A 469 2.96 12.23 3.31
CA ASN A 469 1.73 12.37 4.11
C ASN A 469 1.88 13.42 5.22
N TRP A 470 3.07 13.54 5.81
CA TRP A 470 3.37 14.59 6.78
C TRP A 470 3.34 15.99 6.14
N VAL A 471 3.98 16.18 4.98
CA VAL A 471 3.97 17.43 4.22
C VAL A 471 2.58 17.78 3.69
N PHE A 472 1.83 16.80 3.19
CA PHE A 472 0.42 16.98 2.82
C PHE A 472 -0.36 17.60 3.98
N GLY A 473 0.00 17.18 5.18
CA GLY A 473 -0.57 17.74 6.38
C GLY A 473 -0.38 19.24 6.56
N PHE A 474 0.71 19.83 6.05
CA PHE A 474 0.89 21.28 6.08
C PHE A 474 0.07 22.00 5.01
N CYS A 475 -0.29 21.29 3.93
CA CYS A 475 -1.07 21.84 2.83
C CYS A 475 -2.55 21.99 3.21
N LEU A 476 -3.07 21.04 4.00
CA LEU A 476 -4.46 20.99 4.42
C LEU A 476 -4.54 20.72 5.92
N THR A 477 -4.91 21.75 6.67
CA THR A 477 -5.08 21.69 8.14
C THR A 477 -6.47 22.14 8.53
N LEU A 478 -6.98 21.59 9.63
CA LEU A 478 -8.17 22.11 10.29
C LEU A 478 -7.73 23.03 11.42
N GLN A 479 -8.21 24.27 11.42
CA GLN A 479 -7.89 25.29 12.41
C GLN A 479 -9.18 25.73 13.10
N GLY A 480 -9.18 25.73 14.43
CA GLY A 480 -10.20 26.40 15.21
C GLY A 480 -9.77 27.85 15.44
N THR A 481 -10.65 28.81 15.21
CA THR A 481 -10.39 30.21 15.54
C THR A 481 -11.40 30.65 16.58
N ILE A 482 -10.93 31.20 17.69
CA ILE A 482 -11.77 31.83 18.71
C ILE A 482 -11.47 33.33 18.64
N ALA A 483 -12.46 34.13 18.26
CA ALA A 483 -12.33 35.56 18.09
C ALA A 483 -13.25 36.27 19.09
N TYR A 484 -12.69 37.15 19.90
CA TYR A 484 -13.47 38.10 20.69
C TYR A 484 -13.69 39.37 19.87
N PHE A 485 -14.94 39.75 19.67
CA PHE A 485 -15.33 41.04 19.10
C PHE A 485 -15.84 41.92 20.24
N GLY A 486 -15.27 43.10 20.43
CA GLY A 486 -15.64 44.04 21.49
C GLY A 486 -14.48 44.91 21.96
N ASP A 487 -14.78 45.92 22.79
CA ASP A 487 -13.74 46.67 23.51
C ASP A 487 -13.15 45.81 24.65
N PRO A 488 -11.85 45.43 24.57
CA PRO A 488 -11.21 44.65 25.63
C PRO A 488 -11.17 45.40 26.97
N VAL A 489 -11.31 46.73 26.98
CA VAL A 489 -11.34 47.56 28.19
C VAL A 489 -12.72 47.53 28.85
N HIS A 490 -13.79 47.47 28.06
CA HIS A 490 -15.18 47.49 28.52
C HIS A 490 -15.97 46.26 28.02
N PRO A 491 -15.64 45.04 28.48
CA PRO A 491 -16.21 43.80 27.94
C PRO A 491 -17.71 43.59 28.25
N GLN A 492 -18.35 44.52 28.96
CA GLN A 492 -19.79 44.49 29.25
C GLN A 492 -20.63 45.30 28.25
N ASP A 493 -20.00 45.93 27.27
CA ASP A 493 -20.72 46.74 26.28
C ASP A 493 -21.62 45.88 25.38
N VAL A 494 -22.80 46.43 25.08
CA VAL A 494 -23.85 45.79 24.28
C VAL A 494 -23.32 45.59 22.85
N GLY A 495 -22.84 44.39 22.54
CA GLY A 495 -22.29 44.04 21.24
C GLY A 495 -21.09 43.10 21.29
N SER A 496 -20.46 42.91 22.46
CA SER A 496 -19.33 42.00 22.54
C SER A 496 -19.76 40.54 22.47
N ASP A 497 -19.18 39.76 21.55
CA ASP A 497 -19.44 38.33 21.42
C ASP A 497 -18.15 37.56 21.13
N THR A 498 -18.01 36.39 21.77
CA THR A 498 -16.92 35.47 21.47
C THR A 498 -17.39 34.47 20.43
N GLN A 499 -16.93 34.66 19.19
CA GLN A 499 -17.25 33.76 18.10
C GLN A 499 -16.20 32.67 17.99
N SER A 500 -16.63 31.49 17.57
CA SER A 500 -15.69 30.43 17.23
C SER A 500 -16.02 29.83 15.87
N SER A 501 -14.97 29.56 15.10
CA SER A 501 -15.11 29.00 13.76
C SER A 501 -14.20 27.81 13.60
N LEU A 502 -14.66 26.83 12.83
CA LEU A 502 -13.85 25.71 12.40
C LEU A 502 -13.58 25.88 10.92
N GLN A 503 -12.31 26.07 10.60
CA GLN A 503 -11.88 26.49 9.29
C GLN A 503 -10.94 25.45 8.69
N VAL A 504 -11.20 25.07 7.45
CA VAL A 504 -10.27 24.31 6.62
C VAL A 504 -9.31 25.30 6.00
N VAL A 505 -8.04 25.15 6.35
CA VAL A 505 -6.97 26.04 5.92
C VAL A 505 -6.16 25.31 4.86
N MET A 506 -6.21 25.84 3.64
CA MET A 506 -5.48 25.34 2.48
C MET A 506 -4.30 26.26 2.17
N ARG A 507 -3.07 25.75 2.22
CA ARG A 507 -1.87 26.59 2.08
C ARG A 507 -1.15 26.34 0.76
N SER A 508 -0.96 27.40 -0.04
CA SER A 508 -0.43 27.28 -1.41
C SER A 508 1.04 26.93 -1.46
N VAL A 509 1.88 27.60 -0.67
CA VAL A 509 3.33 27.37 -0.61
C VAL A 509 3.63 25.91 -0.24
N GLN A 510 2.94 25.39 0.76
CA GLN A 510 3.06 23.99 1.18
C GLN A 510 2.59 23.03 0.09
N ALA A 511 1.52 23.36 -0.65
CA ALA A 511 1.08 22.57 -1.81
C ALA A 511 2.15 22.52 -2.93
N TRP A 512 2.88 23.62 -3.16
CA TRP A 512 4.02 23.63 -4.09
C TRP A 512 5.18 22.76 -3.60
N TYR A 513 5.50 22.79 -2.30
CA TYR A 513 6.48 21.87 -1.72
C TYR A 513 6.06 20.42 -1.86
N LEU A 514 4.80 20.08 -1.57
CA LEU A 514 4.26 18.75 -1.77
C LEU A 514 4.37 18.32 -3.24
N MET A 515 4.00 19.19 -4.18
CA MET A 515 4.16 18.94 -5.61
C MET A 515 5.61 18.62 -5.96
N LEU A 516 6.58 19.44 -5.51
CA LEU A 516 8.00 19.25 -5.78
C LEU A 516 8.51 17.91 -5.24
N PHE A 517 8.23 17.60 -3.97
CA PHE A 517 8.66 16.34 -3.37
C PHE A 517 8.00 15.13 -4.01
N LEU A 518 6.71 15.24 -4.37
CA LEU A 518 6.01 14.20 -5.10
C LEU A 518 6.58 14.02 -6.52
N ALA A 519 6.97 15.11 -7.20
CA ALA A 519 7.62 15.05 -8.50
C ALA A 519 9.00 14.38 -8.44
N CYS A 520 9.80 14.69 -7.40
CA CYS A 520 11.07 14.02 -7.14
C CYS A 520 10.86 12.51 -6.93
N PHE A 521 9.91 12.13 -6.08
CA PHE A 521 9.57 10.72 -5.85
C PHE A 521 9.03 10.04 -7.13
N CYS A 522 8.17 10.71 -7.89
CA CYS A 522 7.62 10.19 -9.13
C CYS A 522 8.71 9.98 -10.20
N THR A 523 9.64 10.92 -10.30
CA THR A 523 10.83 10.81 -11.17
C THR A 523 11.67 9.61 -10.76
N PHE A 524 11.96 9.46 -9.47
CA PHE A 524 12.68 8.31 -8.93
C PHE A 524 12.02 6.98 -9.34
N VAL A 525 10.73 6.80 -9.08
CA VAL A 525 10.00 5.57 -9.42
C VAL A 525 9.94 5.36 -10.94
N THR A 526 9.79 6.43 -11.72
CA THR A 526 9.76 6.39 -13.19
C THR A 526 11.10 5.92 -13.75
N VAL A 527 12.22 6.51 -13.31
CA VAL A 527 13.57 6.13 -13.71
C VAL A 527 13.84 4.67 -13.36
N MET A 528 13.48 4.25 -12.15
CA MET A 528 13.64 2.85 -11.73
C MET A 528 12.82 1.88 -12.58
N ALA A 529 11.58 2.24 -12.95
CA ALA A 529 10.73 1.41 -13.78
C ALA A 529 11.16 1.35 -15.26
N LEU A 530 11.81 2.40 -15.76
CA LEU A 530 12.36 2.49 -17.11
C LEU A 530 13.75 1.84 -17.22
N ASN A 531 14.47 1.67 -16.11
CA ASN A 531 15.79 1.08 -16.11
C ASN A 531 15.76 -0.33 -16.70
N HIS A 532 16.66 -0.57 -17.66
CA HIS A 532 16.80 -1.83 -18.36
C HIS A 532 17.84 -2.69 -17.67
N PRO A 533 17.46 -3.89 -17.16
CA PRO A 533 18.45 -4.81 -16.60
C PRO A 533 19.46 -5.20 -17.68
N ARG A 534 20.75 -5.14 -17.33
CA ARG A 534 21.85 -5.53 -18.21
C ARG A 534 22.18 -7.02 -18.02
N GLY A 535 22.69 -7.62 -19.08
CA GLY A 535 23.20 -8.99 -19.08
C GLY A 535 22.24 -10.02 -19.68
N PRO A 536 22.75 -11.23 -19.96
CA PRO A 536 22.06 -12.26 -20.75
C PRO A 536 20.85 -12.88 -20.04
N GLN A 537 20.80 -12.82 -18.70
CA GLN A 537 19.74 -13.45 -17.92
C GLN A 537 18.37 -12.84 -18.27
N PRO A 538 17.35 -13.66 -18.60
CA PRO A 538 16.03 -13.16 -18.96
C PRO A 538 15.37 -12.40 -17.81
N SER A 539 14.70 -11.27 -18.08
CA SER A 539 13.92 -10.57 -17.05
C SER A 539 12.65 -11.32 -16.69
N ALA A 540 12.39 -11.47 -15.39
CA ALA A 540 11.24 -12.19 -14.87
C ALA A 540 10.26 -11.29 -14.09
N TYR A 541 10.75 -10.28 -13.37
CA TYR A 541 9.94 -9.32 -12.61
C TYR A 541 8.91 -10.00 -11.67
N GLY A 542 9.30 -11.13 -11.08
CA GLY A 542 8.42 -11.93 -10.21
C GLY A 542 7.29 -12.67 -10.95
N HIS A 543 7.28 -12.73 -12.29
CA HIS A 543 6.29 -13.51 -13.04
C HIS A 543 6.49 -15.02 -12.80
N ILE A 544 5.52 -15.65 -12.15
CA ILE A 544 5.64 -17.00 -11.59
C ILE A 544 5.96 -18.03 -12.67
N GLN A 545 5.24 -18.02 -13.80
CA GLN A 545 5.50 -18.97 -14.88
C GLN A 545 6.85 -18.71 -15.58
N THR A 546 7.30 -17.46 -15.67
CA THR A 546 8.61 -17.17 -16.26
C THR A 546 9.69 -17.77 -15.37
N LEU A 547 9.66 -17.48 -14.06
CA LEU A 547 10.60 -18.06 -13.12
C LEU A 547 10.56 -19.60 -13.13
N ALA A 548 9.37 -20.21 -13.22
CA ALA A 548 9.23 -21.67 -13.33
C ALA A 548 9.89 -22.27 -14.58
N ASN A 549 10.01 -21.49 -15.66
CA ASN A 549 10.68 -21.93 -16.89
C ASN A 549 12.21 -21.78 -16.81
N LEU A 550 12.66 -20.73 -16.12
CA LEU A 550 14.07 -20.36 -15.96
C LEU A 550 14.81 -21.18 -14.89
N ILE A 551 14.09 -21.64 -13.87
CA ILE A 551 14.63 -22.46 -12.78
C ILE A 551 14.40 -23.93 -13.12
N ASP A 552 15.48 -24.68 -13.27
CA ASP A 552 15.46 -26.09 -13.64
C ASP A 552 15.96 -27.02 -12.54
N ASP A 553 16.88 -26.54 -11.71
CA ASP A 553 17.42 -27.23 -10.54
C ASP A 553 17.10 -26.44 -9.26
N TRP A 554 16.67 -27.16 -8.23
CA TRP A 554 16.29 -26.61 -6.92
C TRP A 554 17.23 -27.15 -5.85
N THR A 555 17.92 -26.26 -5.17
CA THR A 555 18.77 -26.63 -4.04
C THR A 555 18.03 -26.63 -2.71
N PRO A 556 18.42 -27.51 -1.76
CA PRO A 556 17.82 -27.54 -0.42
C PRO A 556 18.01 -26.28 0.42
N ASP A 557 18.99 -25.44 0.10
CA ASP A 557 19.26 -24.18 0.80
C ASP A 557 18.73 -22.96 0.03
N MET A 558 18.05 -23.17 -1.11
CA MET A 558 17.63 -22.12 -2.05
C MET A 558 18.77 -21.25 -2.57
N THR A 559 20.02 -21.70 -2.43
CA THR A 559 21.17 -21.05 -3.05
C THR A 559 21.31 -21.58 -4.46
N MET A 560 21.00 -20.71 -5.42
CA MET A 560 20.98 -21.05 -6.83
C MET A 560 21.88 -20.10 -7.60
N TRP A 561 22.68 -20.67 -8.51
CA TRP A 561 23.42 -19.92 -9.52
C TRP A 561 22.79 -20.15 -10.87
N TRP A 562 22.63 -19.11 -11.67
CA TRP A 562 22.10 -19.19 -13.02
C TRP A 562 23.20 -18.97 -14.05
N GLY A 563 23.28 -19.85 -15.05
CA GLY A 563 24.33 -19.77 -16.07
C GLY A 563 24.17 -20.77 -17.20
N HIS A 564 25.23 -20.88 -18.01
CA HIS A 564 25.34 -21.82 -19.12
C HIS A 564 25.44 -23.26 -18.58
N LYS A 565 24.72 -24.18 -19.24
CA LYS A 565 24.85 -25.61 -19.08
C LYS A 565 25.09 -26.22 -20.47
N GLU A 566 26.04 -27.16 -20.53
CA GLU A 566 26.37 -27.84 -21.78
C GLU A 566 25.11 -28.52 -22.34
N GLY A 567 24.84 -28.27 -23.62
CA GLY A 567 23.74 -28.88 -24.35
C GLY A 567 24.11 -30.29 -24.83
N GLY A 568 23.13 -31.19 -24.86
CA GLY A 568 23.30 -32.48 -25.55
C GLY A 568 23.22 -32.29 -27.08
N PRO A 569 23.83 -33.18 -27.87
CA PRO A 569 23.64 -33.19 -29.32
C PRO A 569 22.14 -33.35 -29.65
N VAL A 570 21.65 -32.56 -30.59
CA VAL A 570 20.27 -32.64 -31.07
C VAL A 570 20.19 -33.81 -32.04
N GLU A 571 19.56 -34.92 -31.63
CA GLU A 571 19.17 -35.98 -32.57
C GLU A 571 18.06 -35.42 -33.48
N ASN A 572 18.45 -34.93 -34.65
CA ASN A 572 17.48 -34.69 -35.71
C ASN A 572 16.95 -36.05 -36.15
N GLY A 573 15.63 -36.26 -36.08
CA GLY A 573 14.97 -37.51 -36.49
C GLY A 573 15.13 -37.87 -37.97
N ASN A 574 15.81 -37.03 -38.75
CA ASN A 574 16.33 -37.34 -40.07
C ASN A 574 17.84 -37.48 -39.88
N GLY A 575 18.39 -38.68 -40.04
CA GLY A 575 19.79 -39.04 -39.76
C GLY A 575 20.89 -38.32 -40.56
N ASP A 576 20.64 -37.10 -41.03
CA ASP A 576 21.66 -36.15 -41.42
C ASP A 576 22.27 -35.54 -40.15
N GLU A 577 23.50 -35.96 -39.84
CA GLU A 577 24.39 -35.29 -38.87
C GLU A 577 24.71 -33.87 -39.35
N SER A 578 23.75 -32.95 -39.28
CA SER A 578 24.04 -31.53 -39.38
C SER A 578 24.71 -31.09 -38.08
N ARG A 579 26.04 -31.29 -38.00
CA ARG A 579 26.92 -30.98 -36.85
C ARG A 579 26.89 -29.50 -36.39
N ASP A 580 26.23 -28.62 -37.12
CA ASP A 580 26.35 -27.16 -36.92
C ASP A 580 25.30 -26.49 -36.02
N ARG A 581 24.38 -27.23 -35.36
CA ARG A 581 23.40 -26.60 -34.45
C ARG A 581 23.29 -27.30 -33.10
N ILE A 582 24.32 -27.15 -32.29
CA ILE A 582 24.25 -27.47 -30.86
C ILE A 582 23.30 -26.47 -30.20
N ILE A 583 22.22 -26.98 -29.62
CA ILE A 583 21.29 -26.17 -28.82
C ILE A 583 21.73 -26.27 -27.36
N HIS A 584 22.10 -25.13 -26.78
CA HIS A 584 22.58 -25.07 -25.41
C HIS A 584 21.43 -24.94 -24.42
N HIS A 585 21.71 -25.19 -23.13
CA HIS A 585 20.76 -24.97 -22.06
C HIS A 585 21.25 -23.89 -21.09
N ALA A 586 20.34 -23.08 -20.58
CA ALA A 586 20.62 -22.14 -19.51
C ALA A 586 19.69 -22.46 -18.34
N GLY A 587 20.22 -22.47 -17.12
CA GLY A 587 19.47 -22.94 -15.97
C GLY A 587 20.13 -22.58 -14.65
N THR A 588 19.50 -23.01 -13.56
CA THR A 588 19.98 -22.90 -12.20
C THR A 588 20.80 -24.13 -11.79
N SER A 589 21.75 -23.98 -10.87
CA SER A 589 22.51 -25.08 -10.26
C SER A 589 22.79 -24.75 -8.79
N GLY A 590 23.08 -25.79 -7.99
CA GLY A 590 23.62 -25.63 -6.64
C GLY A 590 25.11 -25.34 -6.55
N SER A 591 25.76 -25.18 -7.69
CA SER A 591 27.15 -24.71 -7.79
C SER A 591 27.25 -23.56 -8.79
N PRO A 592 28.26 -22.69 -8.67
CA PRO A 592 28.50 -21.63 -9.65
C PRO A 592 28.59 -22.18 -11.08
N LEU A 593 27.83 -21.58 -12.00
CA LEU A 593 27.82 -21.93 -13.42
C LEU A 593 28.63 -20.93 -14.25
N PRO A 594 29.18 -21.34 -15.40
CA PRO A 594 29.78 -20.42 -16.35
C PRO A 594 28.75 -19.40 -16.87
N PRO A 595 29.18 -18.19 -17.28
CA PRO A 595 28.29 -17.18 -17.83
C PRO A 595 27.64 -17.67 -19.14
N VAL A 596 26.42 -17.20 -19.39
CA VAL A 596 25.72 -17.43 -20.66
C VAL A 596 26.40 -16.65 -21.79
N ASP A 597 26.68 -17.33 -22.88
CA ASP A 597 27.29 -16.77 -24.08
C ASP A 597 26.21 -16.17 -24.98
N LEU A 598 26.43 -14.97 -25.51
CA LEU A 598 25.48 -14.27 -26.38
C LEU A 598 25.40 -14.88 -27.78
N ASP A 599 26.43 -15.63 -28.21
CA ASP A 599 26.52 -16.15 -29.57
C ASP A 599 25.72 -17.44 -29.76
N TYR A 600 25.50 -18.19 -28.68
CA TYR A 600 24.77 -19.46 -28.68
C TYR A 600 23.25 -19.31 -28.68
N THR A 601 22.58 -20.32 -29.23
CA THR A 601 21.13 -20.49 -29.16
C THR A 601 20.76 -21.44 -28.02
N TYR A 602 19.75 -21.07 -27.26
CA TYR A 602 19.32 -21.82 -26.07
C TYR A 602 17.87 -22.29 -26.16
N SER A 603 17.58 -23.48 -25.66
CA SER A 603 16.23 -24.04 -25.57
C SER A 603 15.90 -24.68 -24.21
#